data_AF-A0A937FW25-F1
#
_entry.id   AF-A0A937FW25-F1
#
_cell.length_a   1.000
_cell.length_b   1.000
_cell.length_c   1.000
_cell.angle_alpha   90.00
_cell.angle_beta   90.00
_cell.angle_gamma   90.00
#
_symmetry.space_group_name_H-M   'P 1'
#
loop_
_entity.id
_entity.type
_entity.pdbx_description
1 polymer ?
#
loop_
_entity_poly.entity_id
_entity_poly.type
_entity_poly.pdbx_seq_one_letter_code
_entity_poly.pdbx_strand_id
1 'polypeptide(L)'
;KRPNFNYLGELAVLKADYKAALSHYDQVIALSTADSELLSKEVTKALDALQNLSTNTPTSASGLVVPMRKYSIIKDKRIKLLEEQKKLIESWYIQEDVDKAELEIAQIKESEKYKKDIARRDGQMQFWYGVIVTLLVLMIVVVIVYSNKLRKLTKYKVKYTKSVELIRELNLLSESTDSA
;
A
#
# COMPACT_ATOMS: atom_id res chain seq x y z
N LYS A 1 -13.38 42.90 10.37
CA LYS A 1 -14.67 42.29 9.95
C LYS A 1 -15.24 43.13 8.82
N ARG A 2 -15.46 42.58 7.62
CA ARG A 2 -16.04 43.33 6.49
C ARG A 2 -17.54 43.59 6.72
N PRO A 3 -18.11 44.70 6.23
CA PRO A 3 -19.56 44.90 6.25
C PRO A 3 -20.26 43.82 5.43
N ASN A 4 -21.40 43.30 5.90
CA ASN A 4 -22.22 42.38 5.13
C ASN A 4 -23.10 43.19 4.18
N PHE A 5 -22.68 43.33 2.92
CA PHE A 5 -23.38 44.10 1.92
C PHE A 5 -24.77 43.53 1.57
N ASN A 6 -25.02 42.23 1.76
CA ASN A 6 -26.39 41.69 1.64
C ASN A 6 -27.32 42.26 2.70
N TYR A 7 -26.85 42.33 3.95
CA TYR A 7 -27.65 42.89 5.04
C TYR A 7 -27.92 44.39 4.85
N LEU A 8 -26.93 45.14 4.34
CA LEU A 8 -27.12 46.54 3.97
C LEU A 8 -28.10 46.71 2.81
N GLY A 9 -28.08 45.80 1.84
CA GLY A 9 -29.06 45.72 0.76
C GLY A 9 -30.48 45.49 1.28
N GLU A 10 -30.68 44.50 2.14
CA GLU A 10 -31.98 44.19 2.75
C GLU A 10 -32.52 45.37 3.59
N LEU A 11 -31.64 46.01 4.37
CA LEU A 11 -32.01 47.19 5.15
C LEU A 11 -32.44 48.37 4.26
N ALA A 12 -31.78 48.56 3.13
CA ALA A 12 -32.14 49.60 2.16
C ALA A 12 -33.50 49.30 1.49
N VAL A 13 -33.80 48.02 1.21
CA VAL A 13 -35.13 47.59 0.74
C VAL A 13 -36.21 47.93 1.76
N LEU A 14 -35.99 47.66 3.05
CA LEU A 14 -36.95 47.98 4.12
C LEU A 14 -37.20 49.49 4.26
N LYS A 15 -36.21 50.32 3.91
CA LYS A 15 -36.32 51.78 3.89
C LYS A 15 -36.89 52.35 2.58
N ALA A 16 -37.30 51.48 1.66
CA ALA A 16 -37.71 51.82 0.29
C ALA A 16 -36.64 52.56 -0.54
N ASP A 17 -35.36 52.47 -0.14
CA ASP A 17 -34.23 53.01 -0.89
C ASP A 17 -33.67 51.92 -1.82
N TYR A 18 -34.41 51.66 -2.90
CA TYR A 18 -34.07 50.62 -3.85
C TYR A 18 -32.76 50.90 -4.62
N LYS A 19 -32.37 52.17 -4.75
CA LYS A 19 -31.12 52.56 -5.39
C LYS A 19 -29.91 52.18 -4.52
N ALA A 20 -29.98 52.44 -3.21
CA ALA A 20 -28.96 51.98 -2.29
C ALA A 20 -28.94 50.45 -2.19
N ALA A 21 -30.10 49.79 -2.19
CA ALA A 21 -30.18 48.32 -2.18
C ALA A 21 -29.46 47.68 -3.38
N LEU A 22 -29.72 48.18 -4.60
CA LEU A 22 -29.03 47.73 -5.81
C LEU A 22 -27.52 47.93 -5.72
N SER A 23 -27.07 49.10 -5.25
CA SER A 23 -25.64 49.41 -5.11
C SER A 23 -24.94 48.46 -4.15
N HIS A 24 -25.59 48.07 -3.06
CA HIS A 24 -25.03 47.11 -2.11
C HIS A 24 -24.96 45.69 -2.68
N TYR A 25 -25.98 45.24 -3.42
CA TYR A 25 -25.93 43.93 -4.08
C TYR A 25 -24.88 43.89 -5.21
N ASP A 26 -24.69 44.98 -5.95
CA ASP A 26 -23.61 45.11 -6.93
C ASP A 26 -22.22 45.03 -6.30
N GLN A 27 -22.04 45.56 -5.08
CA GLN A 27 -20.80 45.41 -4.32
C GLN A 27 -20.53 43.96 -3.92
N VAL A 28 -21.55 43.19 -3.52
CA VAL A 28 -21.41 41.74 -3.25
C VAL A 28 -20.91 41.02 -4.49
N ILE A 29 -21.48 41.35 -5.65
CA ILE A 29 -21.14 40.71 -6.93
C ILE A 29 -19.73 41.10 -7.37
N ALA A 30 -19.34 42.38 -7.26
CA ALA A 30 -17.99 42.82 -7.57
C ALA A 30 -16.94 42.15 -6.67
N LEU A 31 -17.21 42.01 -5.38
CA LEU A 31 -16.31 41.31 -4.45
C LEU A 31 -16.18 39.82 -4.80
N SER A 32 -17.24 39.20 -5.29
CA SER A 32 -17.19 37.78 -5.69
C SER A 32 -16.35 37.49 -6.91
N THR A 33 -16.13 38.49 -7.77
CA THR A 33 -15.18 38.38 -8.88
C THR A 33 -13.72 38.45 -8.43
N ALA A 34 -13.46 38.98 -7.22
CA ALA A 34 -12.12 39.11 -6.66
C ALA A 34 -11.76 37.98 -5.68
N ASP A 35 -12.74 37.33 -5.04
CA ASP A 35 -12.52 36.30 -4.01
C ASP A 35 -13.54 35.15 -4.17
N SER A 36 -13.11 34.07 -4.86
CA SER A 36 -13.95 32.98 -5.37
C SER A 36 -14.54 32.07 -4.29
N GLU A 37 -13.84 31.89 -3.17
CA GLU A 37 -14.12 30.79 -2.23
C GLU A 37 -15.04 31.22 -1.07
N LEU A 38 -14.87 32.45 -0.58
CA LEU A 38 -15.57 32.96 0.61
C LEU A 38 -16.96 33.57 0.32
N LEU A 39 -17.33 33.79 -0.95
CA LEU A 39 -18.47 34.62 -1.32
C LEU A 39 -19.62 33.89 -2.03
N SER A 40 -19.48 32.60 -2.35
CA SER A 40 -20.47 31.86 -3.14
C SER A 40 -21.89 31.85 -2.54
N LYS A 41 -22.02 31.84 -1.20
CA LYS A 41 -23.30 31.94 -0.48
C LYS A 41 -23.84 33.37 -0.42
N GLU A 42 -22.96 34.35 -0.24
CA GLU A 42 -23.34 35.77 -0.19
C GLU A 42 -23.83 36.25 -1.56
N VAL A 43 -23.21 35.81 -2.65
CA VAL A 43 -23.63 36.13 -4.02
C VAL A 43 -24.98 35.53 -4.36
N THR A 44 -25.25 34.29 -3.94
CA THR A 44 -26.58 33.68 -4.15
C THR A 44 -27.66 34.54 -3.52
N LYS A 45 -27.46 34.96 -2.26
CA LYS A 45 -28.41 35.84 -1.56
C LYS A 45 -28.60 37.19 -2.27
N ALA A 46 -27.52 37.80 -2.76
CA ALA A 46 -27.60 39.04 -3.52
C ALA A 46 -28.42 38.86 -4.81
N LEU A 47 -28.18 37.78 -5.56
CA LEU A 47 -28.89 37.49 -6.80
C LEU A 47 -30.37 37.18 -6.56
N ASP A 48 -30.70 36.43 -5.52
CA ASP A 48 -32.09 36.13 -5.13
C ASP A 48 -32.82 37.42 -4.69
N ALA A 49 -32.14 38.28 -3.93
CA ALA A 49 -32.69 39.58 -3.53
C ALA A 49 -32.92 40.52 -4.72
N LEU A 50 -32.02 40.54 -5.70
CA LEU A 50 -32.18 41.27 -6.96
C LEU A 50 -33.35 40.75 -7.79
N GLN A 51 -33.55 39.42 -7.84
CA GLN A 51 -34.68 38.81 -8.52
C GLN A 51 -36.00 39.19 -7.83
N ASN A 52 -36.06 39.12 -6.49
CA ASN A 52 -37.22 39.52 -5.71
C ASN A 52 -37.55 41.00 -5.85
N LEU A 53 -36.53 41.87 -5.91
CA LEU A 53 -36.70 43.29 -6.22
C LEU A 53 -37.33 43.47 -7.60
N SER A 54 -36.85 42.74 -8.60
CA SER A 54 -37.38 42.82 -9.96
C SER A 54 -38.83 42.33 -10.09
N THR A 55 -39.28 41.39 -9.27
CA THR A 55 -40.65 40.84 -9.34
C THR A 55 -41.65 41.60 -8.49
N ASN A 56 -41.21 42.22 -7.39
CA ASN A 56 -42.09 42.78 -6.36
C ASN A 56 -42.05 44.31 -6.26
N THR A 57 -41.18 45.01 -7.00
CA THR A 57 -41.19 46.48 -7.01
C THR A 57 -42.24 47.02 -7.98
N PRO A 58 -43.11 47.94 -7.55
CA PRO A 58 -44.02 48.63 -8.46
C PRO A 58 -43.18 49.48 -9.43
N THR A 59 -43.19 49.10 -10.71
CA THR A 59 -42.46 49.74 -11.82
C THR A 59 -42.73 51.24 -11.97
N SER A 60 -43.78 51.75 -11.33
CA SER A 60 -44.21 53.15 -11.41
C SER A 60 -43.58 54.09 -10.36
N ALA A 61 -42.90 53.59 -9.31
CA ALA A 61 -42.45 54.45 -8.19
C ALA A 61 -40.96 54.83 -8.23
N SER A 62 -40.14 54.15 -9.01
CA SER A 62 -38.70 54.36 -9.02
C SER A 62 -38.19 53.98 -10.39
N GLY A 63 -37.42 54.86 -11.05
CA GLY A 63 -36.76 54.65 -12.35
C GLY A 63 -35.68 53.55 -12.30
N LEU A 64 -36.05 52.37 -11.82
CA LEU A 64 -35.23 51.21 -11.55
C LEU A 64 -35.12 50.39 -12.83
N VAL A 65 -34.00 50.52 -13.54
CA VAL A 65 -33.66 49.61 -14.65
C VAL A 65 -32.72 48.55 -14.11
N VAL A 66 -33.26 47.39 -13.74
CA VAL A 66 -32.46 46.23 -13.31
C VAL A 66 -31.87 45.57 -14.57
N PRO A 67 -30.53 45.51 -14.75
CA PRO A 67 -29.92 44.93 -15.94
C PRO A 67 -29.95 43.40 -15.89
N MET A 68 -31.14 42.82 -16.07
CA MET A 68 -31.42 41.38 -15.94
C MET A 68 -30.49 40.50 -16.79
N ARG A 69 -30.09 40.99 -17.97
CA ARG A 69 -29.16 40.32 -18.90
C ARG A 69 -27.75 40.14 -18.32
N LYS A 70 -27.29 41.06 -17.48
CA LYS A 70 -25.95 40.98 -16.88
C LYS A 70 -25.90 39.87 -15.82
N TYR A 71 -26.95 39.75 -15.01
CA TYR A 71 -27.03 38.75 -13.95
C TYR A 71 -27.33 37.34 -14.48
N SER A 72 -28.09 37.20 -15.57
CA SER A 72 -28.30 35.89 -16.21
C SER A 72 -26.99 35.29 -16.71
N ILE A 73 -26.11 36.09 -17.32
CA ILE A 73 -24.78 35.65 -17.79
C ILE A 73 -23.90 35.17 -16.63
N ILE A 74 -23.96 35.85 -15.47
CA ILE A 74 -23.19 35.46 -14.28
C ILE A 74 -23.71 34.13 -13.73
N LYS A 75 -25.04 33.94 -13.70
CA LYS A 75 -25.67 32.68 -13.27
C LYS A 75 -25.26 31.52 -14.17
N ASP A 76 -25.32 31.69 -15.48
CA ASP A 76 -24.98 30.64 -16.45
C ASP A 76 -23.50 30.24 -16.36
N LYS A 77 -22.59 31.23 -16.22
CA LYS A 77 -21.17 30.96 -16.01
C LYS A 77 -20.91 30.14 -14.75
N ARG A 78 -21.62 30.41 -13.66
CA ARG A 78 -21.48 29.66 -12.41
C ARG A 78 -21.99 28.23 -12.53
N ILE A 79 -23.11 28.01 -13.21
CA ILE A 79 -23.65 26.66 -13.43
C ILE A 79 -22.62 25.82 -14.19
N LYS A 80 -22.00 26.37 -15.23
CA LYS A 80 -20.91 25.71 -15.97
C LYS A 80 -19.70 25.38 -15.09
N LEU A 81 -19.23 26.34 -14.28
CA LEU A 81 -18.11 26.11 -13.35
C LEU A 81 -18.40 25.01 -12.33
N LEU A 82 -19.63 24.95 -11.80
CA LEU A 82 -20.03 23.88 -10.88
C LEU A 82 -20.07 22.51 -11.57
N GLU A 83 -20.52 22.47 -12.82
CA GLU A 83 -20.53 21.23 -13.62
C GLU A 83 -19.12 20.75 -13.96
N GLU A 84 -18.20 21.65 -14.27
CA GLU A 84 -16.78 21.34 -14.50
C GLU A 84 -16.10 20.83 -13.22
N GLN A 85 -16.34 21.48 -12.08
CA GLN A 85 -15.83 21.01 -10.78
C GLN A 85 -16.36 19.62 -10.43
N LYS A 86 -17.65 19.36 -10.69
CA LYS A 86 -18.24 18.04 -10.47
C LYS A 86 -17.53 16.96 -11.31
N LYS A 87 -17.27 17.24 -12.59
CA LYS A 87 -16.55 16.32 -13.49
C LYS A 87 -15.11 16.06 -13.01
N LEU A 88 -14.41 17.09 -12.53
CA LEU A 88 -13.06 16.93 -11.97
C LEU A 88 -13.07 16.02 -10.74
N ILE A 89 -14.00 16.22 -9.82
CA ILE A 89 -14.15 15.38 -8.63
C ILE A 89 -14.45 13.93 -9.02
N GLU A 90 -15.39 13.70 -9.93
CA GLU A 90 -15.70 12.35 -10.45
C GLU A 90 -14.47 11.69 -11.08
N SER A 91 -13.65 12.44 -11.83
CA SER A 91 -12.40 11.91 -12.40
C SER A 91 -11.37 11.52 -11.35
N TRP A 92 -11.26 12.28 -10.26
CA TRP A 92 -10.34 11.98 -9.16
C TRP A 92 -10.78 10.74 -8.39
N TYR A 93 -12.08 10.57 -8.16
CA TYR A 93 -12.62 9.34 -7.56
C TYR A 93 -12.34 8.11 -8.42
N ILE A 94 -12.55 8.20 -9.74
CA ILE A 94 -12.22 7.11 -10.66
C ILE A 94 -10.72 6.78 -10.59
N GLN A 95 -9.86 7.81 -10.52
CA GLN A 95 -8.42 7.61 -10.44
C GLN A 95 -7.99 6.96 -9.11
N GLU A 96 -8.58 7.37 -7.97
CA GLU A 96 -8.32 6.76 -6.67
C GLU A 96 -8.71 5.27 -6.64
N ASP A 97 -9.84 4.91 -7.26
CA ASP A 97 -10.28 3.51 -7.36
C ASP A 97 -9.34 2.67 -8.23
N VAL A 98 -8.81 3.24 -9.32
CA VAL A 98 -7.79 2.58 -10.16
C VAL A 98 -6.49 2.38 -9.37
N ASP A 99 -6.01 3.40 -8.67
CA ASP A 99 -4.78 3.32 -7.87
C ASP A 99 -4.88 2.25 -6.77
N LYS A 100 -6.05 2.11 -6.12
CA LYS A 100 -6.31 1.03 -5.15
C LYS A 100 -6.24 -0.35 -5.80
N ALA A 101 -6.87 -0.52 -6.96
CA ALA A 101 -6.85 -1.79 -7.68
C ALA A 101 -5.42 -2.18 -8.13
N GLU A 102 -4.61 -1.22 -8.58
CA GLU A 102 -3.20 -1.46 -8.92
C GLU A 102 -2.38 -1.93 -7.71
N LEU A 103 -2.64 -1.35 -6.53
CA LEU A 103 -1.95 -1.69 -5.29
C LEU A 103 -2.33 -3.12 -4.82
N GLU A 104 -3.60 -3.51 -4.92
CA GLU A 104 -4.04 -4.89 -4.65
C GLU A 104 -3.38 -5.90 -5.60
N ILE A 105 -3.32 -5.59 -6.90
CA ILE A 105 -2.65 -6.43 -7.89
C ILE A 105 -1.14 -6.56 -7.59
N ALA A 106 -0.49 -5.47 -7.18
CA ALA A 106 0.91 -5.49 -6.79
C ALA A 106 1.16 -6.40 -5.57
N GLN A 107 0.31 -6.29 -4.53
CA GLN A 107 0.40 -7.14 -3.34
C GLN A 107 0.18 -8.63 -3.67
N ILE A 108 -0.79 -8.95 -4.52
CA ILE A 108 -1.02 -10.34 -4.97
C ILE A 108 0.23 -10.87 -5.68
N LYS A 109 0.82 -10.07 -6.59
CA LYS A 109 2.01 -10.46 -7.35
C LYS A 109 3.24 -10.65 -6.46
N GLU A 110 3.43 -9.83 -5.44
CA GLU A 110 4.48 -10.02 -4.43
C GLU A 110 4.25 -11.30 -3.61
N SER A 111 3.00 -11.56 -3.19
CA SER A 111 2.66 -12.77 -2.45
C SER A 111 2.91 -14.05 -3.27
N GLU A 112 2.65 -14.03 -4.57
CA GLU A 112 2.93 -15.15 -5.48
C GLU A 112 4.44 -15.36 -5.69
N LYS A 113 5.20 -14.27 -5.83
CA LYS A 113 6.67 -14.36 -5.89
C LYS A 113 7.22 -14.97 -4.61
N TYR A 114 6.75 -14.50 -3.45
CA TYR A 114 7.19 -15.01 -2.16
C TYR A 114 6.89 -16.51 -2.00
N LYS A 115 5.70 -16.97 -2.43
CA LYS A 115 5.36 -18.40 -2.46
C LYS A 115 6.29 -19.21 -3.38
N LYS A 116 6.63 -18.68 -4.55
CA LYS A 116 7.57 -19.35 -5.48
C LYS A 116 8.99 -19.43 -4.91
N ASP A 117 9.44 -18.40 -4.20
CA ASP A 117 10.77 -18.37 -3.58
C ASP A 117 10.86 -19.32 -2.37
N ILE A 118 9.80 -19.42 -1.56
CA ILE A 118 9.70 -20.43 -0.49
C ILE A 118 9.76 -21.83 -1.10
N ALA A 119 8.95 -22.12 -2.12
CA ALA A 119 8.94 -23.44 -2.75
C ALA A 119 10.30 -23.86 -3.33
N ARG A 120 11.07 -22.91 -3.89
CA ARG A 120 12.44 -23.15 -4.35
C ARG A 120 13.41 -23.42 -3.20
N ARG A 121 13.30 -22.68 -2.09
CA ARG A 121 14.13 -22.91 -0.90
C ARG A 121 13.83 -24.26 -0.26
N ASP A 122 12.57 -24.64 -0.13
CA ASP A 122 12.16 -25.92 0.45
C ASP A 122 12.67 -27.09 -0.39
N GLY A 123 12.59 -27.00 -1.73
CA GLY A 123 13.15 -28.00 -2.63
C GLY A 123 14.68 -28.16 -2.52
N GLN A 124 15.42 -27.04 -2.41
CA GLN A 124 16.87 -27.08 -2.20
C GLN A 124 17.24 -27.65 -0.82
N MET A 125 16.50 -27.30 0.23
CA MET A 125 16.75 -27.82 1.58
C MET A 125 16.52 -29.33 1.64
N GLN A 126 15.45 -29.84 1.03
CA GLN A 126 15.20 -31.28 0.93
C GLN A 126 16.32 -32.04 0.22
N PHE A 127 16.88 -31.47 -0.85
CA PHE A 127 18.03 -32.04 -1.54
C PHE A 127 19.26 -32.14 -0.63
N TRP A 128 19.59 -31.06 0.10
CA TRP A 128 20.72 -31.05 1.04
C TRP A 128 20.55 -32.02 2.21
N TYR A 129 19.33 -32.16 2.75
CA TYR A 129 19.03 -33.17 3.76
C TYR A 129 19.29 -34.59 3.24
N GLY A 130 18.88 -34.91 2.01
CA GLY A 130 19.16 -36.20 1.38
C GLY A 130 20.67 -36.48 1.23
N VAL A 131 21.44 -35.47 0.83
CA VAL A 131 22.91 -35.58 0.71
C VAL A 131 23.58 -35.84 2.07
N ILE A 132 23.14 -35.16 3.14
CA ILE A 132 23.71 -35.35 4.48
C ILE A 132 23.41 -36.76 5.01
N VAL A 133 22.17 -37.24 4.86
CA VAL A 133 21.78 -38.58 5.33
C VAL A 133 22.55 -39.67 4.60
N THR A 134 22.69 -39.55 3.27
CA THR A 134 23.46 -40.52 2.48
C THR A 134 24.94 -40.57 2.88
N LEU A 135 25.57 -39.42 3.15
CA LEU A 135 26.94 -39.35 3.68
C LEU A 135 27.09 -40.04 5.04
N LEU A 136 26.13 -39.86 5.95
CA LEU A 136 26.15 -40.50 7.26
C LEU A 136 26.06 -42.03 7.16
N VAL A 137 25.19 -42.54 6.29
CA VAL A 137 25.08 -43.99 6.04
C VAL A 137 26.40 -44.54 5.49
N LEU A 138 27.04 -43.82 4.57
CA LEU A 138 28.32 -44.22 3.97
C LEU A 138 29.44 -44.29 5.02
N MET A 139 29.50 -43.32 5.94
CA MET A 139 30.41 -43.33 7.09
C MET A 139 30.21 -44.56 7.98
N ILE A 140 28.95 -44.93 8.28
CA ILE A 140 28.64 -46.12 9.08
C ILE A 140 29.14 -47.39 8.37
N VAL A 141 28.91 -47.51 7.06
CA VAL A 141 29.39 -48.66 6.27
C VAL A 141 30.91 -48.77 6.33
N VAL A 142 31.64 -47.66 6.17
CA VAL A 142 33.11 -47.63 6.26
C VAL A 142 33.59 -48.11 7.65
N VAL A 143 32.96 -47.64 8.73
CA VAL A 143 33.29 -48.07 10.10
C VAL A 143 33.07 -49.58 10.29
N ILE A 144 31.97 -50.13 9.76
CA ILE A 144 31.67 -51.57 9.83
C ILE A 144 32.73 -52.38 9.06
N VAL A 145 33.09 -51.96 7.85
CA VAL A 145 34.12 -52.65 7.05
C VAL A 145 35.48 -52.60 7.74
N TYR A 146 35.87 -51.43 8.25
CA TYR A 146 37.16 -51.24 8.91
C TYR A 146 37.27 -52.04 10.21
N SER A 147 36.23 -52.03 11.04
CA SER A 147 36.17 -52.83 12.27
C SER A 147 36.22 -54.34 12.00
N ASN A 148 35.55 -54.82 10.95
CA ASN A 148 35.65 -56.21 10.52
C ASN A 148 37.07 -56.59 10.03
N LYS A 149 37.75 -55.68 9.32
CA LYS A 149 39.13 -55.89 8.89
C LYS A 149 40.09 -55.94 10.08
N LEU A 150 39.93 -55.06 11.07
CA LEU A 150 40.68 -55.07 12.32
C LEU A 150 40.47 -56.38 13.11
N ARG A 151 39.23 -56.85 13.23
CA ARG A 151 38.91 -58.13 13.89
C ARG A 151 39.58 -59.33 13.21
N LYS A 152 39.69 -59.32 11.88
CA LYS A 152 40.44 -60.37 11.16
C LYS A 152 41.93 -60.29 11.51
N LEU A 153 42.53 -59.10 11.46
CA LEU A 153 43.95 -58.89 11.77
C LEU A 153 44.32 -59.30 13.21
N THR A 154 43.47 -59.02 14.20
CA THR A 154 43.70 -59.46 15.58
C THR A 154 43.63 -60.99 15.72
N LYS A 155 42.69 -61.65 15.03
CA LYS A 155 42.66 -63.13 14.99
C LYS A 155 43.93 -63.73 14.37
N TYR A 156 44.49 -63.10 13.34
CA TYR A 156 45.75 -63.56 12.75
C TYR A 156 46.94 -63.36 13.69
N LYS A 157 47.02 -62.23 14.40
CA LYS A 157 48.07 -61.99 15.40
C LYS A 157 48.04 -63.02 16.54
N VAL A 158 46.85 -63.29 17.11
CA VAL A 158 46.69 -64.26 18.20
C VAL A 158 47.08 -65.69 17.77
N LYS A 159 46.76 -66.08 16.52
CA LYS A 159 47.21 -67.37 15.99
C LYS A 159 48.73 -67.44 15.86
N TYR A 160 49.36 -66.37 15.36
CA TYR A 160 50.80 -66.30 15.17
C TYR A 160 51.57 -66.36 16.50
N THR A 161 51.13 -65.62 17.52
CA THR A 161 51.77 -65.66 18.85
C THR A 161 51.67 -67.04 19.47
N LYS A 162 50.50 -67.70 19.36
CA LYS A 162 50.29 -69.05 19.89
C LYS A 162 51.16 -70.10 19.18
N SER A 163 51.35 -69.98 17.85
CA SER A 163 52.25 -70.89 17.12
C SER A 163 53.72 -70.68 17.48
N VAL A 164 54.15 -69.43 17.73
CA VAL A 164 55.53 -69.14 18.16
C VAL A 164 55.80 -69.67 19.57
N GLU A 165 54.82 -69.55 20.46
CA GLU A 165 54.89 -70.05 21.84
C GLU A 165 54.95 -71.59 21.88
N LEU A 166 54.16 -72.28 21.05
CA LEU A 166 54.23 -73.74 20.87
C LEU A 166 55.59 -74.21 20.34
N ILE A 167 56.18 -73.49 19.38
CA ILE A 167 57.52 -73.83 18.86
C ILE A 167 58.58 -73.66 19.95
N ARG A 168 58.44 -72.63 20.80
CA ARG A 168 59.34 -72.39 21.93
C ARG A 168 59.24 -73.49 23.00
N GLU A 169 58.03 -73.91 23.34
CA GLU A 169 57.81 -75.04 24.26
C GLU A 169 58.37 -76.37 23.70
N LEU A 170 58.19 -76.62 22.40
CA LEU A 170 58.75 -77.81 21.75
C LEU A 170 60.29 -77.85 21.81
N ASN A 171 60.94 -76.71 21.56
CA ASN A 171 62.41 -76.63 21.62
C ASN A 171 62.94 -76.85 23.05
N LEU A 172 62.25 -76.31 24.06
CA LEU A 172 62.62 -76.53 25.47
C LEU A 172 62.45 -77.99 25.90
N LEU A 173 61.43 -78.69 25.39
CA LEU A 173 61.25 -80.12 25.60
C LEU A 173 62.33 -80.95 24.91
N SER A 174 62.71 -80.60 23.68
CA SER A 174 63.80 -81.27 22.94
C SER A 174 65.14 -81.15 23.64
N GLU A 175 65.49 -79.96 24.14
CA GLU A 175 66.75 -79.75 24.89
C GLU A 175 66.79 -80.55 26.20
N SER A 176 65.63 -80.78 26.84
CA SER A 176 65.55 -81.59 28.06
C SER A 176 65.76 -83.08 27.81
N THR A 177 65.30 -83.61 26.67
CA THR A 177 65.40 -85.04 26.32
C THR A 177 66.77 -85.47 25.83
N ASP A 178 67.58 -84.56 25.29
CA ASP A 178 68.96 -84.85 24.86
C ASP A 178 69.98 -84.78 26.03
N SER A 179 69.52 -84.37 27.23
CA SER A 179 70.35 -84.18 28.43
C SER A 179 70.16 -85.24 29.53
N ALA A 180 69.36 -86.28 29.27
CA ALA A 180 69.06 -87.39 30.18
C ALA A 180 69.64 -88.72 29.66
#